data_AF-A0A932WSX4-F1
#
_entry.id   AF-A0A932WSX4-F1
#
_cell.length_a   1.000
_cell.length_b   1.000
_cell.length_c   1.000
_cell.angle_alpha   90.00
_cell.angle_beta   90.00
_cell.angle_gamma   90.00
#
_symmetry.space_group_name_H-M   'P 1'
#
loop_
_entity.id
_entity.type
_entity.pdbx_description
1 polymer ?
#
loop_
_entity_poly.entity_id
_entity_poly.type
_entity_poly.pdbx_seq_one_letter_code
_entity_poly.pdbx_strand_id
1 'polypeptide(L)' 'LGLYANDDSIELSELQYQALDKLYSLGFEYGFYDELIKSQNYLIPSEYLELRNS' A
#
# COMPACT_ATOMS: atom_id res chain seq x y z
N LEU A 1 19.25 -11.24 5.64
CA LEU A 1 18.03 -10.91 4.87
C LEU A 1 17.08 -10.19 5.84
N GLY A 2 17.20 -8.86 5.98
CA GLY A 2 16.48 -8.08 6.99
C GLY A 2 16.02 -6.73 6.43
N LEU A 3 15.68 -6.74 5.13
CA LEU A 3 15.34 -5.55 4.34
C LEU A 3 13.84 -5.47 4.03
N TYR A 4 13.06 -6.47 4.47
CA TYR A 4 11.61 -6.48 4.36
C TYR A 4 11.10 -6.31 5.77
N ALA A 5 10.33 -5.23 5.97
CA ALA A 5 9.52 -4.93 7.15
C ALA A 5 9.82 -5.79 8.39
N ASN A 6 10.47 -5.19 9.38
CA ASN A 6 10.42 -5.68 10.75
C ASN A 6 8.95 -5.83 11.20
N ASP A 7 8.67 -6.66 12.21
CA ASP A 7 7.30 -7.02 12.63
C ASP A 7 6.37 -5.81 12.85
N ASP A 8 6.94 -4.63 13.12
CA ASP A 8 6.22 -3.36 13.31
C ASP A 8 5.94 -2.55 12.01
N SER A 9 6.49 -2.97 10.87
CA SER A 9 6.40 -2.28 9.56
C SER A 9 5.59 -3.06 8.52
N ILE A 10 4.86 -4.09 8.95
CA ILE A 10 4.04 -4.94 8.07
C ILE A 10 2.77 -4.25 7.60
N GLU A 11 2.33 -3.21 8.32
CA GLU A 11 1.10 -2.47 8.06
C GLU A 11 1.35 -0.96 8.00
N LEU A 12 0.52 -0.27 7.21
CA LEU A 12 0.51 1.19 7.16
C LEU A 12 -0.45 1.74 8.22
N SER A 13 -0.04 2.80 8.90
CA SER A 13 -0.92 3.63 9.74
C SER A 13 -1.95 4.39 8.89
N GLU A 14 -3.02 4.87 9.53
CA GLU A 14 -4.05 5.68 8.88
C GLU A 14 -3.48 6.91 8.17
N LEU A 15 -2.52 7.60 8.80
CA LEU A 15 -1.86 8.77 8.20
C LEU A 15 -1.08 8.40 6.92
N GLN A 16 -0.44 7.24 6.91
CA GLN A 16 0.30 6.76 5.74
C GLN A 16 -0.64 6.40 4.59
N TYR A 17 -1.81 5.81 4.88
CA TYR A 17 -2.85 5.61 3.86
C TYR A 17 -3.33 6.93 3.27
N GLN A 18 -3.62 7.92 4.10
CA GLN A 18 -4.06 9.24 3.65
C GLN A 18 -2.99 9.94 2.80
N ALA A 19 -1.71 9.81 3.18
CA ALA A 19 -0.60 10.37 2.42
C ALA A 19 -0.48 9.73 1.02
N LEU A 20 -0.59 8.40 0.93
CA LEU A 20 -0.56 7.68 -0.35
C LEU A 20 -1.77 8.03 -1.22
N ASP A 21 -2.97 8.01 -0.65
CA ASP A 21 -4.19 8.40 -1.35
C ASP A 21 -4.08 9.83 -1.91
N LYS A 22 -3.48 10.76 -1.15
CA LYS A 22 -3.26 12.13 -1.63
C LYS A 22 -2.25 12.17 -2.77
N LEU A 23 -1.17 11.41 -2.69
CA LEU A 23 -0.18 11.31 -3.77
C LEU A 23 -0.80 10.77 -5.06
N TYR A 24 -1.58 9.69 -4.98
CA TYR A 24 -2.25 9.11 -6.14
C TYR A 24 -3.34 10.03 -6.69
N SER A 25 -4.06 10.75 -5.84
CA SER A 25 -5.03 11.76 -6.27
C SER A 25 -4.36 12.86 -7.10
N LEU A 26 -3.19 13.34 -6.69
CA LEU A 26 -2.41 14.30 -7.48
C LEU A 26 -2.01 13.71 -8.84
N GLY A 27 -1.49 12.48 -8.86
CA GLY A 27 -1.15 11.81 -10.11
C GLY A 27 -2.35 11.70 -11.06
N PHE A 28 -3.53 11.37 -10.54
CA PHE A 28 -4.76 11.33 -11.32
C PHE A 28 -5.17 12.72 -11.84
N GLU A 29 -5.12 13.75 -10.99
CA GLU A 29 -5.43 15.15 -11.38
C GLU A 29 -4.52 15.67 -12.50
N TYR A 30 -3.25 15.24 -12.54
CA TYR A 30 -2.29 15.61 -13.58
C TYR A 30 -2.22 14.61 -14.76
N GLY A 31 -3.11 13.61 -14.80
CA GLY A 31 -3.21 12.66 -15.91
C GLY A 31 -2.11 11.59 -15.96
N PHE A 32 -1.42 11.32 -14.84
CA PHE A 32 -0.46 10.20 -14.73
C PHE A 32 -1.15 8.86 -14.54
N TYR A 33 -2.38 8.84 -14.02
CA TYR A 33 -3.19 7.64 -13.82
C TYR A 33 -4.54 7.82 -14.52
N ASP A 34 -5.03 6.76 -15.15
CA ASP A 34 -6.34 6.77 -15.84
C ASP A 34 -7.53 6.73 -14.87
N GLU A 35 -7.28 6.30 -13.62
CA GLU A 35 -8.28 6.19 -12.57
C GLU A 35 -7.76 6.66 -11.21
N LEU A 36 -8.69 6.99 -10.32
CA LEU A 36 -8.36 7.36 -8.95
C LEU A 36 -7.99 6.11 -8.14
N ILE A 37 -6.71 6.00 -7.79
CA ILE A 37 -6.18 4.88 -7.02
C ILE A 37 -6.44 5.10 -5.53
N LYS A 38 -6.95 4.06 -4.86
CA LYS A 38 -7.09 3.97 -3.40
C LYS A 38 -6.11 2.94 -2.86
N SER A 39 -5.20 3.39 -2.00
CA SER A 39 -4.06 2.58 -1.55
C SER A 39 -4.47 1.26 -0.89
N GLN A 40 -5.58 1.23 -0.15
CA GLN A 40 -6.06 0.00 0.51
C GLN A 40 -6.47 -1.11 -0.47
N ASN A 41 -6.88 -0.77 -1.70
CA ASN A 41 -7.33 -1.76 -2.68
C ASN A 41 -6.18 -2.53 -3.32
N TYR A 42 -4.93 -2.10 -3.11
CA TYR A 42 -3.74 -2.64 -3.75
C TYR A 42 -2.75 -3.23 -2.74
N LEU A 43 -3.21 -3.56 -1.54
CA LEU A 43 -2.41 -4.24 -0.52
C LEU A 43 -2.50 -5.75 -0.66
N ILE A 44 -1.44 -6.43 -0.25
CA ILE A 44 -1.44 -7.88 -0.09
C ILE A 44 -2.11 -8.19 1.27
N PRO A 45 -3.04 -9.15 1.34
CA PRO A 45 -3.66 -9.55 2.59
C PRO A 45 -2.64 -10.19 3.53
N SER A 46 -2.79 -9.99 4.84
CA SER A 46 -1.85 -10.50 5.86
C SER A 46 -1.75 -12.03 5.84
N GLU A 47 -2.83 -12.72 5.46
CA GLU A 47 -2.91 -14.17 5.31
C GLU A 47 -2.02 -14.73 4.18
N TYR A 48 -1.58 -13.88 3.25
CA TYR A 48 -0.68 -14.30 2.17
C TYR A 48 0.65 -14.85 2.68
N LEU A 49 1.10 -14.43 3.87
CA LEU A 49 2.33 -14.95 4.47
C LEU A 49 2.26 -16.46 4.72
N GLU A 50 1.10 -16.96 5.14
CA GLU A 50 0.88 -18.38 5.39
C GLU A 50 0.90 -19.17 4.08
N LEU A 51 0.23 -18.65 3.04
CA LEU A 51 0.22 -19.24 1.69
C LEU A 51 1.60 -19.28 1.03
N ARG A 52 2.48 -18.33 1.34
CA ARG A 52 3.83 -18.27 0.76
C ARG A 52 4.78 -19.34 1.31
N ASN A 53 4.54 -19.82 2.53
CA ASN A 53 5.44 -20.74 3.24
C ASN A 53 4.88 -22.17 3.34
N SER A 54 3.74 -22.45 2.69
CA SER A 54 3.19 -23.79 2.48
C SER A 54 3.79 -24.46 1.25
#